data_AF-A0A972IRI1-F1
#
_entry.id   AF-A0A972IRI1-F1
#
_cell.length_a   1.000
_cell.length_b   1.000
_cell.length_c   1.000
_cell.angle_alpha   90.00
_cell.angle_beta   90.00
_cell.angle_gamma   90.00
#
_symmetry.space_group_name_H-M   'P 1'
#
loop_
_entity.id
_entity.type
_entity.pdbx_description
1 polymer ?
#
loop_
_entity_poly.entity_id
_entity_poly.type
_entity_poly.pdbx_seq_one_letter_code
_entity_poly.pdbx_strand_id
1 'polypeptide(L)'
;MKKILRWFLPAAVSALTLVSCSKEEIGPPVFYQAEWAAAYYLGDGPASGVNAYRLDLVQGRTDEDLELISSGAVMRLWINSPVGGITLPEGTFQGSVSRDEVNTFHCDGTMSDGDVRCSYLALRSKTGARTQLYPLESGSLTIRCDSGEYRIEACVQAADREFTFLYEGEIPTIDCTETLKNF
;
A
#
# COMPACT_ATOMS: atom_id res chain seq x y z
N MET A 1 -22.32 53.60 57.79
CA MET A 1 -21.37 52.53 57.41
C MET A 1 -21.05 52.66 55.92
N LYS A 2 -19.82 53.06 55.58
CA LYS A 2 -19.35 53.29 54.20
C LYS A 2 -18.99 51.95 53.54
N LYS A 3 -19.60 51.61 52.40
CA LYS A 3 -19.20 50.47 51.56
C LYS A 3 -18.25 50.96 50.47
N ILE A 4 -17.00 50.49 50.52
CA ILE A 4 -15.97 50.74 49.50
C ILE A 4 -16.13 49.67 48.42
N LEU A 5 -16.60 50.08 47.24
CA LEU A 5 -16.69 49.24 46.04
C LEU A 5 -15.37 49.37 45.27
N ARG A 6 -14.54 48.32 45.29
CA ARG A 6 -13.27 48.28 44.56
C ARG A 6 -13.53 48.03 43.08
N TRP A 7 -13.00 48.94 42.26
CA TRP A 7 -12.92 48.85 40.81
C TRP A 7 -11.80 47.89 40.40
N PHE A 8 -12.07 47.00 39.45
CA PHE A 8 -11.04 46.35 38.63
C PHE A 8 -11.53 46.38 37.17
N LEU A 9 -10.82 47.14 36.34
CA LEU A 9 -10.89 47.08 34.88
C LEU A 9 -9.98 45.95 34.37
N PRO A 10 -10.19 45.48 33.12
CA PRO A 10 -9.92 44.12 32.67
C PRO A 10 -8.51 43.95 32.12
N ALA A 11 -7.91 42.77 32.32
CA ALA A 11 -6.82 42.28 31.48
C ALA A 11 -7.44 41.53 30.30
N ALA A 12 -7.60 42.22 29.17
CA ALA A 12 -7.88 41.57 27.89
C ALA A 12 -6.60 40.85 27.44
N VAL A 13 -6.56 39.53 27.64
CA VAL A 13 -5.54 38.69 27.02
C VAL A 13 -6.02 38.44 25.59
N SER A 14 -5.42 39.15 24.64
CA SER A 14 -5.54 38.82 23.22
C SER A 14 -4.88 37.47 22.99
N ALA A 15 -5.66 36.40 22.95
CA ALA A 15 -5.22 35.14 22.40
C ALA A 15 -5.05 35.32 20.89
N LEU A 16 -3.80 35.48 20.43
CA LEU A 16 -3.45 35.21 19.05
C LEU A 16 -3.82 33.75 18.78
N THR A 17 -4.92 33.52 18.06
CA THR A 17 -5.15 32.26 17.38
C THR A 17 -4.11 32.15 16.27
N LEU A 18 -2.97 31.54 16.59
CA LEU A 18 -2.14 30.92 15.58
C LEU A 18 -3.02 29.89 14.90
N VAL A 19 -3.32 30.12 13.62
CA VAL A 19 -3.83 29.10 12.72
C VAL A 19 -2.74 28.05 12.66
N SER A 20 -2.81 27.08 13.57
CA SER A 20 -2.09 25.83 13.43
C SER A 20 -2.71 25.18 12.21
N CYS A 21 -1.97 25.15 11.10
CA CYS A 21 -2.15 24.11 10.10
C CYS A 21 -2.21 22.80 10.90
N SER A 22 -3.40 22.21 11.06
CA SER A 22 -3.52 20.89 11.63
C SER A 22 -2.84 19.97 10.64
N LYS A 23 -1.59 19.62 10.93
CA LYS A 23 -0.97 18.42 10.38
C LYS A 23 -1.93 17.30 10.81
N GLU A 24 -2.68 16.78 9.84
CA GLU A 24 -3.63 15.71 10.04
C GLU A 24 -2.90 14.60 10.81
N GLU A 25 -3.40 14.23 11.98
CA GLU A 25 -2.75 13.18 12.79
C GLU A 25 -2.75 11.90 11.94
N ILE A 26 -1.55 11.44 11.58
CA ILE A 26 -1.33 10.13 10.98
C ILE A 26 -2.03 9.13 11.88
N GLY A 27 -3.15 8.56 11.42
CA GLY A 27 -3.90 7.58 12.19
C GLY A 27 -3.03 6.38 12.54
N PRO A 28 -3.39 5.57 13.57
CA PRO A 28 -2.58 4.43 13.95
C PRO A 28 -2.38 3.48 12.76
N PRO A 29 -1.24 2.76 12.69
CA PRO A 29 -0.99 1.74 11.67
C PRO A 29 -2.15 0.74 11.60
N VAL A 30 -2.52 0.36 10.38
CA VAL A 30 -3.57 -0.63 10.14
C VAL A 30 -2.93 -1.95 9.77
N PHE A 31 -3.31 -3.01 10.49
CA PHE A 31 -2.77 -4.34 10.27
C PHE A 31 -3.81 -5.26 9.62
N TYR A 32 -3.40 -5.98 8.59
CA TYR A 32 -4.16 -7.02 7.92
C TYR A 32 -3.38 -8.34 7.93
N GLN A 33 -4.04 -9.40 8.39
CA GLN A 33 -3.63 -10.75 8.03
C GLN A 33 -4.25 -11.07 6.67
N ALA A 34 -3.42 -11.22 5.64
CA ALA A 34 -3.89 -11.64 4.33
C ALA A 34 -4.42 -13.08 4.43
N GLU A 35 -5.64 -13.27 3.91
CA GLU A 35 -6.32 -14.55 3.84
C GLU A 35 -5.93 -15.31 2.55
N TRP A 36 -5.46 -14.57 1.54
CA TRP A 36 -5.04 -15.10 0.25
C TRP A 36 -3.94 -14.22 -0.38
N ALA A 37 -3.09 -14.84 -1.19
CA ALA A 37 -2.07 -14.16 -1.96
C ALA A 37 -1.88 -14.83 -3.33
N ALA A 38 -1.49 -14.04 -4.33
CA ALA A 38 -1.11 -14.54 -5.64
C ALA A 38 0.02 -13.72 -6.25
N ALA A 39 0.94 -14.42 -6.91
CA ALA A 39 2.02 -13.80 -7.67
C ALA A 39 1.80 -14.01 -9.17
N TYR A 40 2.21 -13.02 -9.96
CA TYR A 40 2.13 -13.06 -11.42
C TYR A 40 3.48 -12.65 -11.98
N TYR A 41 4.10 -13.53 -12.76
CA TYR A 41 5.32 -13.22 -13.48
C TYR A 41 4.96 -12.51 -14.78
N LEU A 42 5.47 -11.28 -14.94
CA LEU A 42 5.13 -10.40 -16.05
C LEU A 42 6.18 -10.43 -17.18
N GLY A 43 7.30 -11.12 -16.97
CA GLY A 43 8.40 -11.21 -17.92
C GLY A 43 9.55 -10.27 -17.60
N ASP A 44 10.18 -9.79 -18.67
CA ASP A 44 11.28 -8.84 -18.59
C ASP A 44 10.82 -7.53 -17.96
N GLY A 45 11.59 -7.07 -16.99
CA GLY A 45 11.43 -5.79 -16.34
C GLY A 45 12.11 -4.65 -17.11
N PRO A 46 12.37 -3.52 -16.44
CA PRO A 46 12.86 -2.29 -17.08
C PRO A 46 14.32 -2.39 -17.58
N ALA A 47 15.10 -3.34 -17.06
CA ALA A 47 16.52 -3.49 -17.37
C ALA A 47 16.86 -4.95 -17.69
N SER A 48 17.94 -5.13 -18.46
CA SER A 48 18.44 -6.47 -18.80
C SER A 48 18.77 -7.27 -17.54
N GLY A 49 18.22 -8.48 -17.44
CA GLY A 49 18.39 -9.35 -16.27
C GLY A 49 17.52 -8.98 -15.07
N VAL A 50 16.58 -8.05 -15.22
CA VAL A 50 15.56 -7.72 -14.22
C VAL A 50 14.23 -8.29 -14.71
N ASN A 51 13.52 -8.93 -13.81
CA ASN A 51 12.20 -9.49 -14.03
C ASN A 51 11.13 -8.64 -13.33
N ALA A 52 9.95 -8.55 -13.93
CA ALA A 52 8.79 -7.87 -13.36
C ALA A 52 7.76 -8.87 -12.82
N TYR A 53 7.21 -8.56 -11.65
CA TYR A 53 6.18 -9.36 -10.98
C TYR A 53 5.05 -8.46 -10.48
N ARG A 54 3.85 -9.04 -10.39
CA ARG A 54 2.75 -8.49 -9.58
C ARG A 54 2.50 -9.42 -8.40
N LEU A 55 2.41 -8.86 -7.20
CA LEU A 55 2.00 -9.58 -6.00
C LEU A 55 0.71 -8.96 -5.47
N ASP A 56 -0.33 -9.77 -5.32
CA ASP A 56 -1.60 -9.38 -4.72
C ASP A 56 -1.72 -10.04 -3.33
N LEU A 57 -1.97 -9.24 -2.29
CA LEU A 57 -2.26 -9.68 -0.92
C LEU A 57 -3.69 -9.26 -0.58
N VAL A 58 -4.52 -10.21 -0.15
CA VAL A 58 -5.97 -10.00 -0.02
C VAL A 58 -6.44 -10.34 1.39
N GLN A 59 -7.20 -9.43 2.00
CA GLN A 59 -7.98 -9.66 3.20
C GLN A 59 -9.45 -9.34 2.88
N GLY A 60 -10.34 -10.34 3.02
CA GLY A 60 -11.75 -10.23 2.65
C GLY A 60 -12.07 -10.88 1.31
N ARG A 61 -13.33 -10.77 0.89
CA ARG A 61 -13.86 -11.46 -0.29
C ARG A 61 -13.76 -10.59 -1.54
N THR A 62 -13.28 -11.20 -2.62
CA THR A 62 -13.26 -10.61 -3.96
C THR A 62 -14.15 -11.38 -4.94
N ASP A 63 -14.43 -10.77 -6.08
CA ASP A 63 -14.90 -11.48 -7.28
C ASP A 63 -13.73 -12.03 -8.11
N GLU A 64 -14.01 -12.45 -9.35
CA GLU A 64 -13.05 -13.05 -10.27
C GLU A 64 -11.98 -12.07 -10.79
N ASP A 65 -12.27 -10.77 -10.77
CA ASP A 65 -11.36 -9.71 -11.19
C ASP A 65 -10.52 -9.16 -10.02
N LEU A 66 -10.64 -9.80 -8.84
CA LEU A 66 -10.04 -9.40 -7.57
C LEU A 66 -10.60 -8.07 -7.03
N GLU A 67 -11.81 -7.67 -7.45
CA GLU A 67 -12.48 -6.52 -6.84
C GLU A 67 -13.12 -6.90 -5.51
N LEU A 68 -12.93 -6.08 -4.48
CA LEU A 68 -13.52 -6.30 -3.17
C LEU A 68 -15.05 -6.23 -3.24
N ILE A 69 -15.73 -7.34 -2.93
CA ILE A 69 -17.20 -7.41 -2.82
C ILE A 69 -17.69 -7.35 -1.36
N SER A 70 -16.79 -7.49 -0.40
CA SER A 70 -17.04 -7.29 1.03
C SER A 70 -16.15 -6.19 1.60
N SER A 71 -16.37 -5.84 2.87
CA SER A 71 -15.36 -5.06 3.59
C SER A 71 -14.04 -5.84 3.62
N GLY A 72 -12.94 -5.13 3.39
CA GLY A 72 -11.62 -5.74 3.29
C GLY A 72 -10.61 -4.81 2.64
N ALA A 73 -9.45 -5.37 2.31
CA ALA A 73 -8.35 -4.68 1.69
C ALA A 73 -7.61 -5.59 0.68
N VAL A 74 -7.18 -5.03 -0.43
CA VAL A 74 -6.28 -5.68 -1.40
C VAL A 74 -5.07 -4.79 -1.60
N MET A 75 -3.88 -5.33 -1.37
CA MET A 75 -2.62 -4.67 -1.71
C MET A 75 -2.05 -5.30 -2.97
N ARG A 76 -1.87 -4.49 -4.02
CA ARG A 76 -1.24 -4.90 -5.27
C ARG A 76 0.12 -4.23 -5.38
N LEU A 77 1.17 -5.03 -5.54
CA LEU A 77 2.56 -4.60 -5.59
C LEU A 77 3.17 -4.95 -6.95
N TRP A 78 3.72 -3.96 -7.65
CA TRP A 78 4.53 -4.13 -8.84
C TRP A 78 6.00 -4.20 -8.46
N ILE A 79 6.64 -5.36 -8.64
CA ILE A 79 7.96 -5.67 -8.10
C ILE A 79 8.95 -5.89 -9.24
N ASN A 80 10.11 -5.26 -9.15
CA ASN A 80 11.26 -5.54 -10.02
C ASN A 80 12.32 -6.31 -9.24
N SER A 81 12.78 -7.44 -9.78
CA SER A 81 13.82 -8.25 -9.14
C SER A 81 14.93 -8.62 -10.11
N PRO A 82 16.21 -8.56 -9.70
CA PRO A 82 17.32 -9.09 -10.49
C PRO A 82 17.39 -10.63 -10.43
N VAL A 83 16.60 -11.27 -9.57
CA VAL A 83 16.52 -12.72 -9.47
C VAL A 83 15.61 -13.23 -10.57
N GLY A 84 16.18 -13.96 -11.52
CA GLY A 84 15.48 -14.50 -12.67
C GLY A 84 14.60 -15.72 -12.34
N GLY A 85 13.53 -15.89 -13.11
CA GLY A 85 12.65 -17.07 -13.07
C GLY A 85 11.17 -16.73 -12.97
N ILE A 86 10.32 -17.74 -13.07
CA ILE A 86 8.85 -17.58 -12.95
C ILE A 86 8.44 -17.48 -11.48
N THR A 87 9.23 -17.99 -10.53
CA THR A 87 8.93 -17.97 -9.10
C THR A 87 9.02 -16.57 -8.51
N LEU A 88 8.12 -16.24 -7.56
CA LEU A 88 8.20 -15.00 -6.79
C LEU A 88 9.57 -14.88 -6.09
N PRO A 89 10.29 -13.76 -6.25
CA PRO A 89 11.64 -13.61 -5.72
C PRO A 89 11.66 -13.38 -4.21
N GLU A 90 12.59 -14.05 -3.52
CA GLU A 90 12.90 -13.75 -2.13
C GLU A 90 13.74 -12.47 -2.00
N GLY A 91 13.61 -11.79 -0.87
CA GLY A 91 14.42 -10.62 -0.54
C GLY A 91 13.65 -9.50 0.14
N THR A 92 14.33 -8.38 0.32
CA THR A 92 13.73 -7.13 0.81
C THR A 92 13.74 -6.10 -0.30
N PHE A 93 12.56 -5.56 -0.60
CA PHE A 93 12.30 -4.57 -1.62
C PHE A 93 11.87 -3.27 -0.95
N GLN A 94 12.34 -2.14 -1.48
CA GLN A 94 11.93 -0.81 -1.02
C GLN A 94 10.96 -0.19 -2.01
N GLY A 95 10.04 0.63 -1.51
CA GLY A 95 9.15 1.43 -2.34
C GLY A 95 9.96 2.48 -3.11
N SER A 96 9.76 2.55 -4.42
CA SER A 96 10.36 3.57 -5.27
C SER A 96 9.36 4.23 -6.21
N VAL A 97 9.49 5.53 -6.39
CA VAL A 97 8.75 6.30 -7.40
C VAL A 97 9.24 5.96 -8.81
N SER A 98 10.45 5.42 -8.97
CA SER A 98 10.98 5.01 -10.28
C SER A 98 10.64 3.55 -10.56
N ARG A 99 9.98 3.30 -11.70
CA ARG A 99 9.71 1.94 -12.22
C ARG A 99 10.96 1.24 -12.72
N ASP A 100 12.05 1.98 -12.93
CA ASP A 100 13.26 1.43 -13.54
C ASP A 100 14.27 0.92 -12.51
N GLU A 101 13.97 1.13 -11.22
CA GLU A 101 14.84 0.68 -10.14
C GLU A 101 14.72 -0.83 -9.91
N VAL A 102 15.86 -1.40 -9.56
CA VAL A 102 16.04 -2.84 -9.33
C VAL A 102 15.82 -3.15 -7.87
N ASN A 103 15.20 -4.29 -7.57
CA ASN A 103 14.92 -4.74 -6.21
C ASN A 103 14.03 -3.74 -5.43
N THR A 104 13.01 -3.24 -6.13
CA THR A 104 12.01 -2.29 -5.61
C THR A 104 10.61 -2.76 -5.94
N PHE A 105 9.63 -2.14 -5.27
CA PHE A 105 8.27 -2.10 -5.78
C PHE A 105 7.88 -0.66 -6.11
N HIS A 106 7.04 -0.48 -7.13
CA HIS A 106 6.76 0.85 -7.64
C HIS A 106 5.60 1.55 -6.89
N CYS A 107 5.88 2.68 -6.25
CA CYS A 107 4.95 3.49 -5.47
C CYS A 107 4.86 4.91 -6.07
N ASP A 108 3.90 5.12 -6.98
CA ASP A 108 3.63 6.43 -7.58
C ASP A 108 2.29 6.94 -7.09
N GLY A 109 2.29 8.14 -6.51
CA GLY A 109 1.11 8.84 -6.00
C GLY A 109 0.09 9.25 -7.09
N THR A 110 0.37 8.99 -8.36
CA THR A 110 -0.54 9.28 -9.48
C THR A 110 -1.13 8.00 -10.07
N MET A 111 -2.45 7.84 -9.90
CA MET A 111 -3.26 6.83 -10.59
C MET A 111 -3.96 7.53 -11.77
N SER A 112 -3.47 7.37 -12.99
CA SER A 112 -4.23 7.78 -14.19
C SER A 112 -5.02 6.59 -14.75
N ASP A 113 -6.21 6.88 -15.29
CA ASP A 113 -7.05 5.88 -15.97
C ASP A 113 -6.22 5.15 -17.05
N GLY A 114 -6.10 3.83 -16.89
CA GLY A 114 -5.38 2.93 -17.80
C GLY A 114 -3.93 2.62 -17.42
N ASP A 115 -3.34 3.30 -16.43
CA ASP A 115 -1.96 3.06 -16.00
C ASP A 115 -1.92 2.08 -14.81
N VAL A 116 -2.29 0.82 -15.08
CA VAL A 116 -2.34 -0.33 -14.12
C VAL A 116 -0.93 -0.77 -13.65
N ARG A 117 0.06 0.10 -13.80
CA ARG A 117 1.48 -0.18 -13.59
C ARG A 117 2.04 0.40 -12.29
N CYS A 118 1.18 0.83 -11.37
CA CYS A 118 1.56 1.26 -10.02
C CYS A 118 1.07 0.29 -8.94
N SER A 119 1.81 0.25 -7.84
CA SER A 119 1.35 -0.44 -6.64
C SER A 119 0.29 0.40 -5.94
N TYR A 120 -0.77 -0.24 -5.47
CA TYR A 120 -1.87 0.44 -4.80
C TYR A 120 -2.48 -0.41 -3.69
N LEU A 121 -3.22 0.27 -2.82
CA LEU A 121 -4.09 -0.29 -1.80
C LEU A 121 -5.55 -0.04 -2.19
N ALA A 122 -6.32 -1.11 -2.35
CA ALA A 122 -7.77 -1.04 -2.49
C ALA A 122 -8.44 -1.28 -1.14
N LEU A 123 -9.32 -0.39 -0.71
CA LEU A 123 -10.05 -0.50 0.55
C LEU A 123 -11.56 -0.45 0.30
N ARG A 124 -12.28 -1.39 0.93
CA ARG A 124 -13.73 -1.35 1.01
C ARG A 124 -14.16 -1.39 2.48
N SER A 125 -14.86 -0.35 2.91
CA SER A 125 -15.40 -0.29 4.27
C SER A 125 -16.76 -0.97 4.37
N LYS A 126 -17.17 -1.39 5.57
CA LYS A 126 -18.49 -1.99 5.82
C LYS A 126 -19.66 -1.09 5.43
N THR A 127 -19.47 0.23 5.50
CA THR A 127 -20.48 1.24 5.18
C THR A 127 -20.33 1.80 3.77
N GLY A 128 -19.25 1.44 3.06
CA GLY A 128 -18.93 1.95 1.75
C GLY A 128 -19.63 1.20 0.63
N ALA A 129 -20.31 1.93 -0.25
CA ALA A 129 -20.94 1.36 -1.44
C ALA A 129 -19.92 0.96 -2.53
N ARG A 130 -18.69 1.48 -2.48
CA ARG A 130 -17.65 1.29 -3.51
C ARG A 130 -16.27 1.10 -2.87
N THR A 131 -15.41 0.38 -3.59
CA THR A 131 -13.98 0.24 -3.27
C THR A 131 -13.25 1.54 -3.61
N GLN A 132 -12.37 1.98 -2.73
CA GLN A 132 -11.49 3.13 -2.93
C GLN A 132 -10.09 2.62 -3.24
N LEU A 133 -9.42 3.23 -4.19
CA LEU A 133 -8.05 2.89 -4.57
C LEU A 133 -7.12 4.02 -4.12
N TYR A 134 -6.04 3.64 -3.47
CA TYR A 134 -5.00 4.54 -2.97
C TYR A 134 -3.66 4.14 -3.54
N PRO A 135 -2.98 5.00 -4.31
CA PRO A 135 -1.61 4.71 -4.71
C PRO A 135 -0.73 4.55 -3.47
N LEU A 136 0.26 3.67 -3.56
CA LEU A 136 1.29 3.60 -2.51
C LEU A 136 2.25 4.78 -2.65
N GLU A 137 2.66 5.34 -1.53
CA GLU A 137 3.57 6.50 -1.46
C GLU A 137 5.02 6.06 -1.18
N SER A 138 5.19 5.06 -0.31
CA SER A 138 6.47 4.47 0.06
C SER A 138 6.25 3.18 0.85
N GLY A 139 7.32 2.44 1.15
CA GLY A 139 7.24 1.32 2.08
C GLY A 139 8.38 0.31 1.91
N SER A 140 8.17 -0.86 2.50
CA SER A 140 9.06 -2.01 2.39
C SER A 140 8.26 -3.29 2.22
N LEU A 141 8.85 -4.25 1.51
CA LEU A 141 8.30 -5.58 1.27
C LEU A 141 9.41 -6.58 1.58
N THR A 142 9.15 -7.55 2.44
CA THR A 142 10.06 -8.67 2.70
C THR A 142 9.37 -9.97 2.32
N ILE A 143 10.02 -10.74 1.45
CA ILE A 143 9.58 -12.04 0.97
C ILE A 143 10.61 -13.08 1.40
N ARG A 144 10.16 -14.13 2.07
CA ARG A 144 10.95 -15.33 2.39
C ARG A 144 10.19 -16.55 1.91
N CYS A 145 10.90 -17.55 1.40
CA CYS A 145 10.34 -18.83 1.00
C CYS A 145 11.13 -19.96 1.66
N ASP A 146 10.45 -20.80 2.43
CA ASP A 146 11.04 -22.04 2.93
C ASP A 146 10.24 -23.21 2.38
N SER A 147 10.89 -24.02 1.54
CA SER A 147 10.31 -25.26 1.02
C SER A 147 8.96 -25.09 0.29
N GLY A 148 8.72 -23.92 -0.32
CA GLY A 148 7.48 -23.59 -1.04
C GLY A 148 6.45 -22.78 -0.24
N GLU A 149 6.65 -22.65 1.07
CA GLU A 149 5.83 -21.83 1.95
C GLU A 149 6.41 -20.43 2.05
N TYR A 150 5.62 -19.43 1.65
CA TYR A 150 6.04 -18.03 1.69
C TYR A 150 5.65 -17.39 3.00
N ARG A 151 6.53 -16.52 3.49
CA ARG A 151 6.20 -15.49 4.48
C ARG A 151 6.44 -14.12 3.86
N ILE A 152 5.37 -13.34 3.77
CA ILE A 152 5.39 -11.99 3.20
C ILE A 152 4.98 -10.98 4.24
N GLU A 153 5.80 -9.96 4.40
CA GLU A 153 5.50 -8.78 5.22
C GLU A 153 5.64 -7.53 4.35
N ALA A 154 4.52 -6.84 4.12
CA ALA A 154 4.49 -5.59 3.37
C ALA A 154 4.06 -4.48 4.32
N CYS A 155 4.88 -3.45 4.47
CA CYS A 155 4.59 -2.27 5.29
C CYS A 155 4.69 -1.03 4.42
N VAL A 156 3.58 -0.34 4.18
CA VAL A 156 3.49 0.72 3.16
C VAL A 156 2.73 1.93 3.68
N GLN A 157 3.06 3.09 3.13
CA GLN A 157 2.32 4.33 3.33
C GLN A 157 1.36 4.54 2.16
N ALA A 158 0.11 4.85 2.48
CA ALA A 158 -0.92 5.25 1.53
C ALA A 158 -2.02 6.02 2.28
N ALA A 159 -2.64 7.02 1.64
CA ALA A 159 -3.72 7.79 2.26
C ALA A 159 -3.32 8.41 3.61
N ASP A 160 -2.08 8.93 3.67
CA ASP A 160 -1.49 9.54 4.86
C ASP A 160 -1.41 8.61 6.09
N ARG A 161 -1.39 7.28 5.85
CA ARG A 161 -1.39 6.25 6.90
C ARG A 161 -0.53 5.04 6.55
N GLU A 162 -0.06 4.36 7.59
CA GLU A 162 0.67 3.11 7.46
C GLU A 162 -0.27 1.90 7.41
N PHE A 163 0.02 0.97 6.50
CA PHE A 163 -0.66 -0.30 6.33
C PHE A 163 0.34 -1.44 6.32
N THR A 164 0.11 -2.45 7.18
CA THR A 164 0.89 -3.68 7.22
C THR A 164 0.04 -4.86 6.78
N PHE A 165 0.55 -5.64 5.82
CA PHE A 165 0.02 -6.95 5.47
C PHE A 165 1.00 -8.03 5.87
N LEU A 166 0.50 -9.07 6.53
CA LEU A 166 1.23 -10.31 6.79
C LEU A 166 0.53 -11.46 6.06
N TYR A 167 1.31 -12.28 5.36
CA TYR A 167 0.86 -13.52 4.74
C TYR A 167 1.82 -14.65 5.07
N GLU A 168 1.28 -15.82 5.38
CA GLU A 168 2.02 -17.08 5.50
C GLU A 168 1.24 -18.16 4.73
N GLY A 169 1.89 -18.86 3.79
CA GLY A 169 1.26 -19.89 2.98
C GLY A 169 1.93 -20.11 1.62
N GLU A 170 1.46 -21.12 0.89
CA GLU A 170 1.84 -21.36 -0.50
C GLU A 170 1.33 -20.24 -1.42
N ILE A 171 2.19 -19.76 -2.33
CA ILE A 171 1.80 -18.78 -3.34
C ILE A 171 2.05 -19.36 -4.73
N PRO A 172 1.00 -19.64 -5.52
CA PRO A 172 1.19 -19.96 -6.93
C PRO A 172 1.71 -18.71 -7.64
N THR A 173 2.75 -18.88 -8.48
CA THR A 173 3.15 -17.83 -9.42
C THR A 173 2.66 -18.16 -10.82
N ILE A 174 1.85 -17.28 -11.39
CA ILE A 174 1.22 -17.45 -12.71
C ILE A 174 2.07 -16.74 -13.75
N ASP A 175 2.52 -17.46 -14.79
CA ASP A 175 3.23 -16.86 -15.92
C ASP A 175 2.24 -16.12 -16.84
N CYS A 176 2.40 -14.80 -16.95
CA CYS A 176 1.56 -13.92 -17.75
C CYS A 176 2.26 -13.42 -19.03
N THR A 177 3.46 -13.92 -19.35
CA THR A 177 4.25 -13.45 -20.49
C THR A 177 3.59 -13.70 -21.85
N GLU A 178 2.73 -14.72 -21.97
CA GLU A 178 1.96 -14.97 -23.19
C GLU A 178 0.68 -14.13 -23.26
N THR A 179 0.05 -13.87 -22.11
CA THR A 179 -1.19 -13.08 -22.01
C THR A 179 -0.95 -11.59 -22.29
N LEU A 180 0.20 -11.06 -21.86
CA LEU A 180 0.58 -9.65 -22.07
C LEU A 180 1.02 -9.31 -23.50
N LYS A 181 1.28 -10.30 -24.37
CA LYS A 181 1.62 -10.07 -25.80
C LYS A 181 0.42 -9.58 -26.63
N ASN A 182 -0.80 -9.63 -26.08
CA ASN A 182 -2.04 -9.31 -26.78
C ASN A 182 -2.65 -7.96 -26.34
N PHE A 183 -1.91 -7.14 -25.59
CA PHE A 183 -2.30 -5.78 -25.20
C PHE A 183 -1.30 -4.74 -25.71
#